data_AF-A0AAN5D6K3-F1
#
_entry.id   AF-A0AAN5D6K3-F1
#
_cell.length_a   1.000
_cell.length_b   1.000
_cell.length_c   1.000
_cell.angle_alpha   90.00
_cell.angle_beta   90.00
_cell.angle_gamma   90.00
#
_symmetry.space_group_name_H-M   'P 1'
#
loop_
_entity.id
_entity.type
_entity.pdbx_description
1 polymer ?
#
loop_
_entity_poly.entity_id
_entity_poly.type
_entity_poly.pdbx_seq_one_letter_code
_entity_poly.pdbx_strand_id
1 'polypeptide(L)'
;QSKHKSNPGKKLFPCSMCFKKFVSQEYLNKHITYHTDKKVLKCPHCDQFFRTISARYDHVQFAHLMQSTEESGPLPGENVFS
;
A
#
# COMPACT_ATOMS: atom_id res chain seq x y z
N GLN A 1 19.71 -23.19 -9.38
CA GLN A 1 19.13 -22.36 -8.31
C GLN A 1 19.77 -20.98 -8.36
N SER A 2 18.97 -19.95 -8.60
CA SER A 2 19.42 -18.58 -8.87
C SER A 2 20.13 -17.98 -7.66
N LYS A 3 21.40 -17.63 -7.88
CA LYS A 3 22.30 -17.04 -6.91
C LYS A 3 21.84 -15.61 -6.60
N HIS A 4 20.94 -15.46 -5.64
CA HIS A 4 20.71 -14.18 -4.99
C HIS A 4 21.95 -13.84 -4.19
N LYS A 5 22.94 -13.28 -4.87
CA LYS A 5 24.09 -12.61 -4.25
C LYS A 5 23.59 -11.30 -3.64
N SER A 6 22.78 -11.42 -2.59
CA SER A 6 22.53 -10.34 -1.65
C SER A 6 23.86 -10.09 -0.95
N ASN A 7 24.60 -9.10 -1.44
CA ASN A 7 25.84 -8.65 -0.82
C ASN A 7 25.54 -8.17 0.62
N PRO A 8 25.92 -8.94 1.66
CA PRO A 8 25.65 -8.58 3.04
C PRO A 8 26.66 -7.51 3.46
N GLY A 9 26.24 -6.25 3.51
CA GLY A 9 27.09 -5.18 4.08
C GLY A 9 27.07 -3.83 3.37
N LYS A 10 26.38 -3.68 2.23
CA LYS A 10 26.03 -2.32 1.78
C LYS A 10 24.72 -1.93 2.44
N LYS A 11 24.72 -0.84 3.20
CA LYS A 11 23.51 -0.20 3.74
C LYS A 11 22.68 0.27 2.55
N LEU A 12 21.91 -0.66 1.98
CA LEU A 12 20.99 -0.35 0.91
C LEU A 12 19.85 0.45 1.53
N PHE A 13 19.43 1.50 0.85
CA PHE A 13 18.30 2.31 1.24
C PHE A 13 17.04 1.66 0.66
N PRO A 14 16.18 1.04 1.47
CA PRO A 14 14.91 0.52 0.98
C PRO A 14 13.99 1.70 0.67
N CYS A 15 13.33 1.63 -0.48
CA CYS A 15 12.24 2.55 -0.77
C CYS A 15 11.06 2.21 0.13
N SER A 16 10.58 3.16 0.92
CA SER A 16 9.38 2.96 1.73
C SER A 16 8.13 2.72 0.89
N MET A 17 8.18 2.98 -0.43
CA MET A 17 7.02 2.90 -1.33
C MET A 17 6.85 1.58 -2.07
N CYS A 18 7.95 0.89 -2.38
CA CYS A 18 7.90 -0.41 -3.03
C CYS A 18 8.88 -1.43 -2.44
N PHE A 19 9.52 -1.09 -1.32
CA PHE A 19 10.53 -1.87 -0.61
C PHE A 19 11.74 -2.29 -1.47
N LYS A 20 11.89 -1.68 -2.64
CA LYS A 20 13.02 -1.88 -3.55
C LYS A 20 14.27 -1.25 -2.95
N LYS A 21 15.38 -1.99 -2.96
CA LYS A 21 16.62 -1.60 -2.28
C LYS A 21 17.55 -0.89 -3.25
N PHE A 22 18.04 0.29 -2.87
CA PHE A 22 18.96 1.10 -3.66
C PHE A 22 20.32 1.22 -2.98
N VAL A 23 21.39 1.34 -3.77
CA VAL A 23 22.76 1.41 -3.25
C VAL A 23 23.11 2.78 -2.64
N SER A 24 22.37 3.83 -2.99
CA SER A 24 22.58 5.18 -2.46
C SER A 24 21.26 5.91 -2.24
N GLN A 25 21.29 6.92 -1.38
CA GLN A 25 20.15 7.80 -1.13
C GLN A 25 19.81 8.65 -2.36
N GLU A 26 20.78 9.05 -3.19
CA GLU A 26 20.52 9.81 -4.42
C GLU A 26 19.69 9.00 -5.43
N TYR A 27 20.02 7.73 -5.62
CA TYR A 27 19.22 6.84 -6.47
C TYR A 27 17.84 6.57 -5.88
N LEU A 28 17.75 6.45 -4.55
CA LEU A 28 16.46 6.34 -3.89
C LEU A 28 15.62 7.62 -4.11
N ASN A 29 16.21 8.81 -4.00
CA ASN A 29 15.47 10.07 -4.14
C ASN A 29 14.94 10.26 -5.57
N LYS A 30 15.79 10.00 -6.58
CA LYS A 30 15.36 9.93 -7.99
C LYS A 30 14.31 8.85 -8.22
N HIS A 31 14.37 7.73 -7.50
CA HIS A 31 13.34 6.70 -7.59
C HIS A 31 12.00 7.15 -6.99
N ILE A 32 12.04 7.84 -5.84
CA ILE A 32 10.85 8.38 -5.16
C ILE A 32 10.19 9.46 -6.03
N THR A 33 10.95 10.27 -6.78
CA THR A 33 10.32 11.22 -7.71
C THR A 33 9.43 10.49 -8.71
N TYR A 34 9.84 9.35 -9.29
CA TYR A 34 8.94 8.56 -10.14
C TYR A 34 7.68 8.06 -9.43
N HIS A 35 7.70 7.88 -8.11
CA HIS A 35 6.48 7.57 -7.36
C HIS A 35 5.58 8.81 -7.22
N THR A 36 6.17 9.98 -6.94
CA THR A 36 5.47 11.26 -6.84
C THR A 36 4.91 11.70 -8.21
N ASP A 37 5.69 11.57 -9.29
CA ASP A 37 5.31 11.84 -10.67
C ASP A 37 4.26 10.84 -11.19
N LYS A 38 4.29 9.60 -10.68
CA LYS A 38 3.21 8.62 -10.91
C LYS A 38 2.06 8.76 -9.91
N LYS A 39 1.82 9.94 -9.32
CA LYS A 39 0.65 10.28 -8.48
C LYS A 39 0.10 9.09 -7.68
N VAL A 40 0.97 8.32 -7.02
CA VAL A 40 0.52 7.22 -6.18
C VAL A 40 0.13 7.82 -4.84
N LEU A 41 -1.06 7.47 -4.37
CA LEU A 41 -1.62 8.03 -3.16
C LEU A 41 -1.15 7.20 -1.98
N LYS A 42 -0.36 7.83 -1.12
CA LYS A 42 0.03 7.25 0.17
C LYS A 42 -1.20 7.13 1.07
N CYS A 43 -1.34 6.01 1.75
CA CYS A 43 -2.29 5.85 2.84
C CYS A 43 -1.89 6.76 4.02
N PRO A 44 -2.82 7.50 4.65
CA PRO A 44 -2.49 8.33 5.82
C PRO A 44 -2.19 7.50 7.08
N HIS A 45 -2.63 6.24 7.14
CA HIS A 45 -2.49 5.37 8.31
C HIS A 45 -1.35 4.35 8.19
N CYS A 46 -0.77 4.15 7.00
CA CYS A 46 0.34 3.21 6.78
C CYS A 46 1.21 3.59 5.58
N ASP A 47 2.33 2.89 5.40
CA ASP A 47 3.23 3.05 4.27
C ASP A 47 2.81 2.19 3.05
N GLN A 48 1.50 2.12 2.76
CA GLN A 48 0.99 1.55 1.50
C GLN A 48 0.69 2.64 0.47
N PHE A 49 0.89 2.28 -0.80
CA PHE A 49 0.80 3.20 -1.93
C PHE A 49 -0.14 2.65 -3.00
N PHE A 50 -1.10 3.48 -3.39
CA PHE A 50 -2.17 3.10 -4.30
C PHE A 50 -2.10 3.92 -5.58
N ARG A 51 -2.42 3.30 -6.71
CA ARG A 51 -2.43 3.99 -8.01
C ARG A 51 -3.68 4.84 -8.22
N THR A 52 -4.73 4.62 -7.44
CA THR A 52 -6.02 5.30 -7.56
C THR A 52 -6.58 5.70 -6.20
N ILE A 53 -7.41 6.76 -6.18
CA ILE A 53 -8.07 7.23 -4.95
C ILE A 53 -8.98 6.14 -4.40
N SER A 54 -9.75 5.46 -5.26
CA SER A 54 -10.68 4.39 -4.86
C SER A 54 -9.95 3.25 -4.17
N ALA A 55 -8.82 2.79 -4.71
CA ALA A 55 -8.05 1.70 -4.09
C ALA A 55 -7.44 2.13 -2.75
N ARG A 56 -6.99 3.38 -2.61
CA ARG A 56 -6.55 3.92 -1.31
C ARG A 56 -7.71 4.00 -0.33
N TYR A 57 -8.86 4.50 -0.76
CA TYR A 57 -10.03 4.69 0.09
C TYR A 57 -10.54 3.35 0.60
N ASP A 58 -10.70 2.37 -0.29
CA ASP A 58 -11.10 1.01 0.03
C ASP A 58 -10.16 0.38 1.06
N HIS A 59 -8.85 0.42 0.80
CA HIS A 59 -7.85 -0.02 1.76
C HIS A 59 -7.96 0.68 3.11
N VAL A 60 -8.12 2.01 3.12
CA VAL A 60 -8.24 2.77 4.36
C VAL A 60 -9.50 2.35 5.12
N GLN A 61 -10.64 2.21 4.44
CA GLN A 61 -11.89 1.76 5.03
C GLN A 61 -11.79 0.36 5.65
N PHE A 62 -11.30 -0.63 4.88
CA PHE A 62 -11.26 -2.02 5.34
C PHE A 62 -10.07 -2.35 6.26
N ALA A 63 -8.91 -1.74 6.06
CA ALA A 63 -7.70 -2.08 6.81
C ALA A 63 -7.42 -1.17 8.01
N HIS A 64 -7.97 0.06 8.03
CA HIS A 64 -7.66 1.07 9.06
C HIS A 64 -8.88 1.66 9.76
N LEU A 65 -10.04 1.76 9.09
CA LEU A 65 -11.30 2.18 9.73
C LEU A 65 -12.17 1.01 10.23
N MET A 66 -11.78 -0.26 10.02
CA MET A 66 -12.41 -1.39 10.71
C MET A 66 -12.03 -1.46 12.20
N GLN A 67 -12.07 -0.31 12.87
CA GLN A 67 -12.19 -0.20 14.31
C GLN A 67 -13.54 0.47 14.58
N SER A 68 -14.51 -0.34 15.00
CA SER A 68 -15.77 0.03 15.69
C SER A 68 -17.05 0.17 14.84
N THR A 69 -17.81 -0.93 14.76
CA THR A 69 -19.28 -1.14 14.88
C THR A 69 -19.60 -2.39 14.05
N GLU A 70 -19.87 -3.58 14.58
CA GLU A 70 -20.67 -3.91 15.77
C GLU A 70 -21.91 -3.03 15.88
N GLU A 71 -22.68 -2.90 14.80
CA GLU A 71 -24.10 -2.55 14.93
C GLU A 71 -24.96 -3.42 14.00
N SER A 72 -25.82 -4.16 14.67
CA SER A 72 -26.88 -5.03 14.22
C SER A 72 -27.74 -4.45 13.08
N GLY A 73 -27.93 -5.21 12.01
CA GLY A 73 -28.98 -4.96 11.04
C GLY A 73 -29.18 -6.16 10.11
N PRO A 74 -30.33 -6.87 10.17
CA PRO A 74 -30.59 -7.95 9.24
C PRO A 74 -30.71 -7.38 7.81
N LEU A 75 -30.00 -8.04 6.89
CA LEU A 75 -30.02 -7.78 5.45
C LEU A 75 -31.47 -7.76 4.95
N PRO A 76 -31.87 -6.83 4.06
CA PRO A 76 -33.17 -6.92 3.40
C PRO A 76 -33.19 -8.18 2.52
N GLY A 77 -33.88 -9.20 3.01
CA GLY A 77 -34.22 -10.41 2.28
C GLY A 77 -35.27 -10.09 1.23
N GLU A 78 -34.83 -9.63 0.07
CA GLU A 78 -35.67 -9.51 -1.10
C GLU A 78 -35.60 -10.83 -1.87
N ASN A 79 -36.56 -11.73 -1.61
CA ASN A 79 -37.20 -12.47 -2.70
C ASN A 79 -38.53 -13.06 -2.22
N VAL A 80 -39.61 -12.33 -2.50
CA VAL A 80 -40.96 -12.88 -2.58
C VAL A 80 -41.01 -13.81 -3.78
N PHE A 81 -41.25 -15.09 -3.54
CA PHE A 81 -41.75 -16.01 -4.56
C PHE A 81 -43.00 -16.67 -4.00
N SER A 82 -44.15 -16.27 -4.52
CA SER A 82 -45.44 -16.95 -4.38
C SER A 82 -46.11 -16.89 -5.75
#